data_AF-A0A0K8RGM0-F1
#
_entry.id   AF-A0A0K8RGM0-F1
#
_cell.length_a   1.000
_cell.length_b   1.000
_cell.length_c   1.000
_cell.angle_alpha   90.00
_cell.angle_beta   90.00
_cell.angle_gamma   90.00
#
_symmetry.space_group_name_H-M   'P 1'
#
loop_
_entity.id
_entity.type
_entity.pdbx_description
1 polymer ?
#
loop_
_entity_poly.entity_id
_entity_poly.type
_entity_poly.pdbx_seq_one_letter_code
_entity_poly.pdbx_strand_id
1 'polypeptide(L)'
;MEPNKTTAPGILRAWDYDLEPKELLARATCLIEDCRALCDKIGALEGDQITFNNVLGELAEVERLFMNEKLYLKRAMYVSMNKELRDASSEASRMLDEFQVECGMRLDIFEKLQALEKMDTSSLSAEMKRFLEKLIRLRKRDGLHLSPEVQKQVKDLKNEINELSLKITTKGPIETKEETTNT
;
A
#
# COMPACT_ATOMS: atom_id res chain seq x y z
N MET A 1 -14.38 14.44 -8.06
CA MET A 1 -14.36 15.29 -6.84
C MET A 1 -13.96 16.69 -7.27
N GLU A 2 -14.79 17.70 -6.99
CA GLU A 2 -14.44 19.09 -7.32
C GLU A 2 -13.28 19.59 -6.44
N PRO A 3 -12.36 20.40 -7.00
CA PRO A 3 -11.23 20.94 -6.25
C PRO A 3 -11.73 21.98 -5.24
N ASN A 4 -11.56 21.67 -3.96
CA ASN A 4 -11.79 22.63 -2.89
C ASN A 4 -10.87 23.84 -3.12
N LYS A 5 -11.45 25.03 -3.20
CA LYS A 5 -10.76 26.28 -3.56
C LYS A 5 -9.61 26.55 -2.58
N THR A 6 -8.45 26.97 -3.12
CA THR A 6 -7.26 27.53 -2.42
C THR A 6 -6.11 26.56 -2.07
N THR A 7 -5.72 25.67 -2.98
CA THR A 7 -4.41 25.00 -2.90
C THR A 7 -3.47 25.48 -4.00
N ALA A 8 -2.23 25.80 -3.63
CA ALA A 8 -1.18 26.20 -4.57
C ALA A 8 -0.88 25.05 -5.57
N PRO A 9 -0.33 25.34 -6.77
CA PRO A 9 0.03 24.31 -7.73
C PRO A 9 0.91 23.22 -7.11
N GLY A 10 0.52 21.95 -7.27
CA GLY A 10 1.23 20.80 -6.71
C GLY A 10 0.77 20.36 -5.31
N ILE A 11 -0.06 21.14 -4.62
CA ILE A 11 -0.68 20.73 -3.35
C ILE A 11 -2.00 20.02 -3.65
N LEU A 12 -2.02 18.71 -3.44
CA LEU A 12 -3.21 17.89 -3.67
C LEU A 12 -4.31 18.15 -2.65
N ARG A 13 -3.95 18.49 -1.40
CA ARG A 13 -4.93 18.69 -0.33
C ARG A 13 -4.37 19.53 0.82
N ALA A 14 -5.25 20.29 1.45
CA ALA A 14 -5.03 20.85 2.78
C ALA A 14 -5.11 19.76 3.85
N TRP A 15 -4.40 19.96 4.94
CA TRP A 15 -4.28 19.02 6.06
C TRP A 15 -5.02 19.54 7.30
N ASP A 16 -6.14 20.19 7.04
CA ASP A 16 -7.08 20.73 8.03
C ASP A 16 -7.86 19.63 8.76
N TYR A 17 -8.08 18.49 8.10
CA TYR A 17 -8.87 17.36 8.60
C TYR A 17 -10.32 17.74 8.93
N ASP A 18 -10.86 18.71 8.21
CA ASP A 18 -12.27 19.11 8.24
C ASP A 18 -13.12 18.14 7.39
N LEU A 19 -13.13 16.86 7.76
CA LEU A 19 -13.94 15.83 7.12
C LEU A 19 -14.60 14.91 8.15
N GLU A 20 -15.73 14.33 7.77
CA GLU A 20 -16.40 13.38 8.65
C GLU A 20 -15.66 12.02 8.67
N PRO A 21 -15.68 11.28 9.78
CA PRO A 21 -15.07 9.95 9.89
C PRO A 21 -15.51 8.98 8.77
N LYS A 22 -16.79 9.06 8.36
CA LYS A 22 -17.35 8.24 7.27
C LYS A 22 -16.73 8.57 5.90
N GLU A 23 -16.42 9.85 5.66
CA GLU A 23 -15.81 10.31 4.41
C GLU A 23 -14.35 9.86 4.32
N LEU A 24 -13.64 9.85 5.44
CA LEU A 24 -12.28 9.33 5.52
C LEU A 24 -12.24 7.84 5.13
N LEU A 25 -13.13 7.03 5.69
CA LEU A 25 -13.23 5.61 5.37
C LEU A 25 -13.68 5.35 3.92
N ALA A 26 -14.63 6.14 3.42
CA ALA A 26 -15.05 6.07 2.03
C ALA A 26 -13.88 6.34 1.08
N ARG A 27 -13.04 7.35 1.38
CA ARG A 27 -11.83 7.63 0.59
C ARG A 27 -10.82 6.50 0.63
N ALA A 28 -10.59 5.89 1.80
CA ALA A 28 -9.72 4.72 1.91
C ALA A 28 -10.22 3.57 1.02
N THR A 29 -11.53 3.34 1.01
CA THR A 29 -12.18 2.31 0.19
C THR A 29 -12.03 2.61 -1.31
N CYS A 30 -12.37 3.82 -1.75
CA CYS A 30 -12.21 4.22 -3.15
C CYS A 30 -10.75 4.11 -3.61
N LEU A 31 -9.80 4.53 -2.78
CA LEU A 31 -8.37 4.40 -3.10
C LEU A 31 -7.96 2.93 -3.32
N ILE A 32 -8.43 2.03 -2.46
CA ILE A 32 -8.18 0.59 -2.58
C ILE A 32 -8.79 0.06 -3.88
N GLU A 33 -10.02 0.44 -4.22
CA GLU A 33 -10.70 0.01 -5.45
C GLU A 33 -9.97 0.51 -6.70
N ASP A 34 -9.61 1.79 -6.75
CA ASP A 34 -8.89 2.40 -7.87
C ASP A 34 -7.53 1.73 -8.09
N CYS A 35 -6.75 1.56 -7.02
CA CYS A 35 -5.46 0.87 -7.09
C CYS A 35 -5.61 -0.61 -7.45
N ARG A 36 -6.64 -1.29 -6.96
CA ARG A 36 -6.90 -2.70 -7.28
C ARG A 36 -7.24 -2.86 -8.77
N ALA A 37 -8.09 -1.99 -9.32
CA ALA A 37 -8.43 -2.00 -10.73
C ALA A 37 -7.21 -1.83 -11.64
N LEU A 38 -6.28 -0.94 -11.27
CA LEU A 38 -5.00 -0.79 -11.99
C LEU A 38 -4.11 -2.03 -11.86
N CYS A 39 -4.02 -2.62 -10.67
CA CYS A 39 -3.29 -3.88 -10.47
C CYS A 39 -3.87 -5.02 -11.31
N ASP A 40 -5.20 -5.13 -11.38
CA ASP A 40 -5.92 -6.12 -12.18
C ASP A 40 -5.69 -5.92 -13.68
N LYS A 41 -5.69 -4.67 -14.14
CA LYS A 41 -5.34 -4.32 -15.52
C LYS A 41 -3.93 -4.81 -15.87
N ILE A 42 -2.96 -4.64 -14.98
CA ILE A 42 -1.57 -5.10 -15.18
C ILE A 42 -1.49 -6.63 -15.17
N GLY A 43 -2.18 -7.28 -14.24
CA GLY A 43 -2.24 -8.73 -14.12
C GLY A 43 -2.80 -9.40 -15.38
N ALA A 44 -3.80 -8.78 -16.01
CA ALA A 44 -4.44 -9.24 -17.24
C ALA A 44 -3.63 -9.00 -18.53
N LEU A 45 -2.47 -8.36 -18.48
CA LEU A 45 -1.64 -8.14 -19.68
C LEU A 45 -1.03 -9.44 -20.19
N GLU A 46 -1.15 -9.71 -21.49
CA GLU A 46 -0.64 -10.92 -22.13
C GLU A 46 0.19 -10.62 -23.38
N GLY A 47 1.14 -11.51 -23.69
CA GLY A 47 1.95 -11.47 -24.92
C GLY A 47 2.62 -10.11 -25.14
N ASP A 48 2.38 -9.54 -26.32
CA ASP A 48 2.98 -8.28 -26.78
C ASP A 48 2.53 -7.04 -25.98
N GLN A 49 1.51 -7.17 -25.12
CA GLN A 49 1.08 -6.08 -24.24
C GLN A 49 2.00 -5.87 -23.05
N ILE A 50 2.87 -6.86 -22.74
CA ILE A 50 3.84 -6.80 -21.65
C ILE A 50 5.01 -5.91 -22.09
N THR A 51 4.81 -4.59 -22.00
CA THR A 51 5.83 -3.59 -22.30
C THR A 51 6.26 -2.87 -21.03
N PHE A 52 7.45 -2.25 -21.05
CA PHE A 52 7.93 -1.48 -19.90
C PHE A 52 6.95 -0.37 -19.49
N ASN A 53 6.34 0.34 -20.44
CA ASN A 53 5.41 1.42 -20.13
C ASN A 53 4.08 0.88 -19.55
N ASN A 54 3.52 -0.18 -20.12
CA ASN A 54 2.25 -0.73 -19.66
C ASN A 54 2.34 -1.38 -18.28
N VAL A 55 3.51 -1.89 -17.88
CA VAL A 55 3.69 -2.50 -16.55
C VAL A 55 4.32 -1.52 -15.58
N LEU A 56 5.51 -1.00 -15.86
CA LEU A 56 6.23 -0.12 -14.93
C LEU A 56 5.57 1.26 -14.83
N GLY A 57 5.02 1.79 -15.93
CA GLY A 57 4.30 3.05 -15.90
C GLY A 57 3.02 2.98 -15.07
N GLU A 58 2.22 1.93 -15.28
CA GLU A 58 0.99 1.72 -14.52
C GLU A 58 1.29 1.40 -13.04
N LEU A 59 2.33 0.61 -12.73
CA LEU A 59 2.78 0.40 -11.35
C LEU A 59 3.26 1.69 -10.68
N ALA A 60 3.97 2.55 -11.41
CA ALA A 60 4.38 3.86 -10.90
C ALA A 60 3.18 4.76 -10.63
N GLU A 61 2.14 4.70 -11.47
CA GLU A 61 0.89 5.43 -11.25
C GLU A 61 0.13 4.91 -10.01
N VAL A 62 0.09 3.60 -9.80
CA VAL A 62 -0.44 2.99 -8.57
C VAL A 62 0.33 3.49 -7.35
N GLU A 63 1.67 3.46 -7.37
CA GLU A 63 2.48 3.98 -6.26
C GLU A 63 2.21 5.47 -6.01
N ARG A 64 2.08 6.28 -7.08
CA ARG A 64 1.80 7.71 -6.99
C ARG A 64 0.44 7.97 -6.34
N LEU A 65 -0.63 7.35 -6.84
CA LEU A 65 -1.99 7.50 -6.30
C LEU A 65 -2.06 7.05 -4.85
N PHE A 66 -1.53 5.85 -4.57
CA PHE A 66 -1.57 5.24 -3.26
C PHE A 66 -0.82 6.07 -2.22
N MET A 67 0.42 6.48 -2.50
CA MET A 67 1.25 7.22 -1.53
C MET A 67 0.68 8.61 -1.22
N ASN A 68 0.11 9.28 -2.23
CA ASN A 68 -0.46 10.62 -2.06
C ASN A 68 -1.64 10.63 -1.08
N GLU A 69 -2.57 9.68 -1.23
CA GLU A 69 -3.77 9.65 -0.39
C GLU A 69 -3.53 8.87 0.92
N LYS A 70 -2.72 7.81 0.91
CA LYS A 70 -2.38 7.01 2.12
C LYS A 70 -1.83 7.88 3.24
N LEU A 71 -0.89 8.79 2.93
CA LEU A 71 -0.25 9.61 3.97
C LEU A 71 -1.27 10.53 4.66
N TYR A 72 -2.17 11.13 3.89
CA TYR A 72 -3.25 11.96 4.43
C TYR A 72 -4.18 11.15 5.32
N LEU A 73 -4.67 10.00 4.82
CA LEU A 73 -5.60 9.15 5.56
C LEU A 73 -5.02 8.62 6.88
N LYS A 74 -3.73 8.24 6.88
CA LYS A 74 -3.06 7.70 8.08
C LYS A 74 -2.63 8.76 9.07
N ARG A 75 -2.34 10.00 8.65
CA ARG A 75 -1.85 11.00 9.61
C ARG A 75 -2.93 11.52 10.55
N ALA A 76 -4.20 11.48 10.15
CA ALA A 76 -5.33 11.90 10.99
C ALA A 76 -5.31 11.25 12.39
N MET A 77 -4.91 9.97 12.52
CA MET A 77 -4.83 9.28 13.81
C MET A 77 -3.82 9.90 14.80
N TYR A 78 -2.81 10.63 14.33
CA TYR A 78 -1.77 11.23 15.17
C TYR A 78 -1.99 12.70 15.48
N VAL A 79 -2.71 13.42 14.61
CA VAL A 79 -2.78 14.89 14.67
C VAL A 79 -4.18 15.43 14.89
N SER A 80 -5.24 14.65 14.61
CA SER A 80 -6.61 15.12 14.79
C SER A 80 -6.97 15.21 16.26
N MET A 81 -7.63 16.30 16.66
CA MET A 81 -8.21 16.46 17.99
C MET A 81 -9.49 15.64 18.18
N ASN A 82 -10.17 15.26 17.08
CA ASN A 82 -11.40 14.48 17.12
C ASN A 82 -11.10 12.97 17.28
N LYS A 83 -11.59 12.35 18.35
CA LYS A 83 -11.40 10.92 18.62
C LYS A 83 -12.00 10.02 17.53
N GLU A 84 -13.21 10.30 17.07
CA GLU A 84 -13.87 9.49 16.04
C GLU A 84 -13.10 9.53 14.72
N LEU A 85 -12.51 10.68 14.40
CA LEU A 85 -11.67 10.81 13.21
C LEU A 85 -10.34 10.04 13.37
N ARG A 86 -9.76 10.03 14.58
CA ARG A 86 -8.58 9.20 14.86
C ARG A 86 -8.88 7.71 14.76
N ASP A 87 -10.02 7.26 15.27
CA ASP A 87 -10.45 5.86 15.20
C ASP A 87 -10.70 5.44 13.74
N ALA A 88 -11.39 6.28 12.96
CA ALA A 88 -11.59 6.04 11.53
C ALA A 88 -10.27 6.02 10.74
N SER A 89 -9.31 6.88 11.09
CA SER A 89 -7.97 6.88 10.50
C SER A 89 -7.17 5.63 10.85
N SER A 90 -7.29 5.13 12.08
CA SER A 90 -6.69 3.85 12.49
C SER A 90 -7.28 2.68 11.69
N GLU A 91 -8.59 2.68 11.46
CA GLU A 91 -9.24 1.64 10.65
C GLU A 91 -8.83 1.75 9.17
N ALA A 92 -8.82 2.95 8.60
CA ALA A 92 -8.29 3.19 7.26
C ALA A 92 -6.83 2.73 7.14
N SER A 93 -6.01 2.98 8.17
CA SER A 93 -4.63 2.49 8.24
C SER A 93 -4.55 0.97 8.12
N ARG A 94 -5.39 0.24 8.87
CA ARG A 94 -5.49 -1.23 8.81
C ARG A 94 -5.85 -1.70 7.41
N MET A 95 -6.91 -1.15 6.82
CA MET A 95 -7.38 -1.50 5.47
C MET A 95 -6.29 -1.28 4.41
N LEU A 96 -5.59 -0.14 4.46
CA LEU A 96 -4.54 0.20 3.50
C LEU A 96 -3.30 -0.68 3.65
N ASP A 97 -2.94 -1.08 4.86
CA ASP A 97 -1.79 -1.96 5.09
C ASP A 97 -2.09 -3.41 4.66
N GLU A 98 -3.30 -3.91 4.89
CA GLU A 98 -3.79 -5.19 4.36
C GLU A 98 -3.78 -5.20 2.83
N PHE A 99 -4.28 -4.13 2.20
CA PHE A 99 -4.24 -3.98 0.75
C PHE A 99 -2.81 -3.92 0.20
N GLN A 100 -1.88 -3.25 0.90
CA GLN A 100 -0.48 -3.23 0.47
C GLN A 100 0.16 -4.63 0.50
N VAL A 101 -0.21 -5.47 1.48
CA VAL A 101 0.20 -6.89 1.50
C VAL A 101 -0.44 -7.65 0.34
N GLU A 102 -1.73 -7.45 0.07
CA GLU A 102 -2.44 -8.04 -1.07
C GLU A 102 -1.72 -7.75 -2.39
N CYS A 103 -1.50 -6.47 -2.73
CA CYS A 103 -0.79 -6.06 -3.94
C CYS A 103 0.66 -6.55 -3.97
N GLY A 104 1.32 -6.60 -2.82
CA GLY A 104 2.69 -7.11 -2.70
C GLY A 104 2.82 -8.59 -3.02
N MET A 105 1.76 -9.38 -2.80
CA MET A 105 1.71 -10.83 -2.98
C MET A 105 1.08 -11.27 -4.32
N ARG A 106 0.91 -10.34 -5.27
CA ARG A 106 0.35 -10.61 -6.60
C ARG A 106 1.37 -11.33 -7.50
N LEU A 107 1.18 -12.63 -7.69
CA LEU A 107 2.03 -13.49 -8.52
C LEU A 107 1.98 -13.12 -9.99
N ASP A 108 0.79 -12.84 -10.51
CA ASP A 108 0.56 -12.39 -11.88
C ASP A 108 1.41 -11.15 -12.23
N ILE A 109 1.46 -10.16 -11.35
CA ILE A 109 2.31 -8.97 -11.53
C ILE A 109 3.80 -9.35 -11.45
N PHE A 110 4.18 -10.25 -10.54
CA PHE A 110 5.56 -10.71 -10.42
C PHE A 110 6.05 -11.43 -11.68
N GLU A 111 5.21 -12.26 -12.30
CA GLU A 111 5.50 -12.92 -13.57
C GLU A 111 5.74 -11.90 -14.69
N LYS A 112 4.94 -10.81 -14.76
CA LYS A 112 5.18 -9.74 -15.75
C LYS A 112 6.52 -9.04 -15.50
N LEU A 113 6.87 -8.78 -14.24
CA LEU A 113 8.16 -8.18 -13.89
C LEU A 113 9.34 -9.09 -14.28
N GLN A 114 9.21 -10.41 -14.09
CA GLN A 114 10.21 -11.39 -14.53
C GLN A 114 10.31 -11.48 -16.05
N ALA A 115 9.20 -11.34 -16.78
CA ALA A 115 9.21 -11.27 -18.23
C ALA A 115 9.99 -10.03 -18.71
N LEU A 116 9.75 -8.88 -18.09
CA LEU A 116 10.47 -7.64 -18.38
C LEU A 116 11.96 -7.70 -18.02
N GLU A 117 12.35 -8.42 -16.98
CA GLU A 117 13.77 -8.64 -16.60
C GLU A 117 14.56 -9.32 -17.72
N LYS A 118 13.89 -10.15 -18.54
CA LYS A 118 14.50 -10.89 -19.66
C LYS A 118 14.54 -10.10 -20.97
N MET A 119 13.83 -8.97 -21.04
CA MET A 119 13.80 -8.12 -22.24
C MET A 119 15.05 -7.23 -22.31
N ASP A 120 15.33 -6.68 -23.49
CA ASP A 120 16.41 -5.70 -23.64
C ASP A 120 16.06 -4.41 -22.88
N THR A 121 16.81 -4.14 -21.83
CA THR A 121 16.64 -2.94 -21.00
C THR A 121 17.46 -1.76 -21.52
N SER A 122 18.22 -1.91 -22.61
CA SER A 122 19.13 -0.86 -23.11
C SER A 122 18.44 0.48 -23.39
N SER A 123 17.16 0.44 -23.78
CA SER A 123 16.30 1.60 -24.03
C SER A 123 15.80 2.32 -22.78
N LEU A 124 15.92 1.71 -21.58
CA LEU A 124 15.45 2.29 -20.33
C LEU A 124 16.44 3.30 -19.74
N SER A 125 15.89 4.33 -19.10
CA SER A 125 16.66 5.23 -18.24
C SER A 125 17.23 4.47 -17.03
N ALA A 126 18.30 5.01 -16.43
CA ALA A 126 18.90 4.42 -15.24
C ALA A 126 17.90 4.26 -14.08
N GLU A 127 16.96 5.21 -13.94
CA GLU A 127 15.92 5.17 -12.93
C GLU A 127 14.91 4.04 -13.17
N MET A 128 14.42 3.87 -14.41
CA MET A 128 13.47 2.81 -14.74
C MET A 128 14.08 1.41 -14.57
N LYS A 129 15.36 1.24 -14.92
CA LYS A 129 16.11 0.00 -14.65
C LYS A 129 16.16 -0.29 -13.15
N ARG A 130 16.54 0.72 -12.36
CA ARG A 130 16.61 0.60 -10.90
C ARG A 130 15.26 0.29 -10.28
N PHE A 131 14.18 0.86 -10.83
CA PHE A 131 12.80 0.62 -10.40
C PHE A 131 12.39 -0.83 -10.66
N LEU A 132 12.60 -1.36 -11.86
CA LEU A 132 12.35 -2.77 -12.20
C LEU A 132 13.10 -3.72 -11.26
N GLU A 133 14.41 -3.53 -11.11
CA GLU A 133 15.25 -4.34 -10.21
C GLU A 133 14.76 -4.29 -8.76
N LYS A 134 14.35 -3.10 -8.29
CA LYS A 134 13.83 -2.91 -6.94
C LYS A 134 12.53 -3.68 -6.75
N LEU A 135 11.59 -3.59 -7.70
CA LEU A 135 10.32 -4.29 -7.63
C LEU A 135 10.53 -5.81 -7.58
N ILE A 136 11.36 -6.36 -8.46
CA ILE A 136 11.69 -7.80 -8.46
C ILE A 136 12.31 -8.22 -7.13
N ARG A 137 13.26 -7.42 -6.60
CA ARG A 137 13.89 -7.69 -5.31
C ARG A 137 12.88 -7.68 -4.16
N LEU A 138 11.95 -6.74 -4.14
CA LEU A 138 10.89 -6.68 -3.14
C LEU A 138 9.99 -7.92 -3.21
N ARG A 139 9.52 -8.29 -4.41
CA ARG A 139 8.69 -9.48 -4.60
C ARG A 139 9.41 -10.77 -4.22
N LYS A 140 10.72 -10.88 -4.48
CA LYS A 140 11.55 -12.00 -3.99
C LYS A 140 11.64 -12.00 -2.46
N ARG A 141 11.86 -10.85 -1.81
CA ARG A 141 11.84 -10.73 -0.34
C ARG A 141 10.47 -11.05 0.26
N ASP A 142 9.40 -10.80 -0.50
CA ASP A 142 8.04 -11.16 -0.14
C ASP A 142 7.76 -12.67 -0.29
N GLY A 143 8.72 -13.45 -0.81
CA GLY A 143 8.60 -14.90 -0.93
C GLY A 143 7.88 -15.38 -2.18
N LEU A 144 7.59 -14.51 -3.15
CA LEU A 144 6.83 -14.88 -4.37
C LEU A 144 7.54 -15.87 -5.32
N HIS A 145 8.82 -16.13 -5.07
CA HIS A 145 9.60 -17.15 -5.76
C HIS A 145 9.58 -18.52 -5.06
N LEU A 146 8.95 -18.61 -3.89
CA LEU A 146 8.81 -19.82 -3.06
C LEU A 146 7.49 -20.52 -3.36
N SER A 147 7.23 -21.68 -2.73
CA SER A 147 6.01 -22.45 -2.94
C SER A 147 4.74 -21.70 -2.45
N PRO A 148 3.55 -22.01 -3.00
CA PRO A 148 2.30 -21.37 -2.60
C PRO A 148 2.01 -21.48 -1.10
N GLU A 149 2.40 -22.58 -0.45
CA GLU A 149 2.24 -22.79 0.99
C GLU A 149 3.06 -21.76 1.79
N VAL A 150 4.31 -21.53 1.39
CA VAL A 150 5.18 -20.54 2.04
C VAL A 150 4.67 -19.12 1.78
N GLN A 151 4.20 -18.85 0.56
CA GLN A 151 3.61 -17.54 0.22
C GLN A 151 2.40 -17.22 1.12
N LYS A 152 1.52 -18.21 1.34
CA LYS A 152 0.37 -18.05 2.24
C LYS A 152 0.83 -17.74 3.67
N GLN A 153 1.79 -18.49 4.19
CA GLN A 153 2.34 -18.24 5.53
C GLN A 153 2.96 -16.84 5.66
N VAL A 154 3.72 -16.38 4.66
CA VAL A 154 4.30 -15.04 4.65
C VAL A 154 3.21 -13.96 4.63
N LYS A 155 2.13 -14.17 3.87
CA LYS A 155 0.98 -13.25 3.84
C LYS A 155 0.31 -13.16 5.22
N ASP A 156 0.03 -14.30 5.84
CA ASP A 156 -0.64 -14.36 7.14
C ASP A 156 0.20 -13.68 8.23
N LEU A 157 1.51 -13.97 8.29
CA LEU A 157 2.44 -13.34 9.24
C LEU A 157 2.57 -11.83 9.03
N LYS A 158 2.59 -11.34 7.79
CA LYS A 158 2.64 -9.90 7.51
C LYS A 158 1.40 -9.17 8.01
N ASN A 159 0.22 -9.77 7.82
CA ASN A 159 -1.02 -9.20 8.32
C ASN A 159 -1.04 -9.17 9.86
N GLU A 160 -0.57 -10.24 10.52
CA GLU A 160 -0.45 -10.28 11.97
C GLU A 160 0.52 -9.19 12.50
N ILE A 161 1.69 -9.04 11.85
CA ILE A 161 2.65 -7.98 12.19
C ILE A 161 2.03 -6.58 12.04
N ASN A 162 1.28 -6.34 10.95
CA ASN A 162 0.59 -5.06 10.74
C ASN A 162 -0.44 -4.80 11.84
N GLU A 163 -1.25 -5.79 12.20
CA GLU A 163 -2.25 -5.69 13.26
C GLU A 163 -1.61 -5.40 14.62
N LEU A 164 -0.55 -6.14 14.99
CA LEU A 164 0.19 -5.94 16.24
C LEU A 164 0.85 -4.56 16.29
N SER A 165 1.46 -4.12 15.19
CA SER A 165 2.11 -2.81 15.09
C SER A 165 1.11 -1.68 15.28
N LEU A 166 -0.08 -1.81 14.70
CA LEU A 166 -1.17 -0.84 14.86
C LEU A 166 -1.69 -0.81 16.31
N LYS A 167 -1.86 -1.98 16.94
CA LYS A 167 -2.28 -2.08 18.35
C LYS A 167 -1.30 -1.40 19.30
N ILE A 168 0.00 -1.62 19.12
CA ILE A 168 1.05 -0.97 19.93
C ILE A 168 1.02 0.54 19.75
N THR A 169 0.85 1.00 18.50
CA THR A 169 0.84 2.43 18.18
C THR A 169 -0.39 3.15 18.75
N THR A 170 -1.55 2.51 18.74
CA THR A 170 -2.81 3.10 19.20
C THR A 170 -2.99 3.04 20.72
N LYS A 171 -2.50 1.99 21.39
CA LYS A 171 -2.69 1.78 22.84
C LYS A 171 -1.48 2.17 23.69
N GLY A 172 -0.35 2.55 23.09
CA GLY A 172 0.91 2.76 23.80
C GLY A 172 1.60 1.43 24.14
N PRO A 173 2.79 1.45 24.79
CA PRO A 173 3.43 0.22 25.26
C PRO A 173 2.45 -0.54 26.15
N ILE A 174 2.18 -1.79 25.78
CA ILE A 174 1.33 -2.68 26.56
C ILE A 174 2.04 -2.84 27.91
N GLU A 175 1.47 -2.30 28.98
CA GLU A 175 1.90 -2.65 30.33
C GLU A 175 1.79 -4.18 30.43
N THR A 176 2.94 -4.84 30.49
CA THR A 176 3.01 -6.24 30.88
C THR A 176 2.35 -6.34 32.23
N LYS A 177 1.17 -6.98 32.30
CA LYS A 177 0.59 -7.36 33.57
C LYS A 177 1.65 -8.18 34.29
N GLU A 178 2.30 -7.59 35.29
CA GLU A 178 3.09 -8.33 36.25
C GLU A 178 2.14 -9.37 36.85
N GLU A 179 2.39 -10.64 36.54
CA GLU A 179 1.82 -11.74 37.31
C GLU A 179 2.34 -11.57 38.74
N THR A 180 1.55 -10.92 39.58
CA THR A 180 1.74 -10.97 41.02
C THR A 180 1.53 -12.42 41.43
N THR A 181 2.63 -13.17 41.52
CA THR A 181 2.70 -14.42 42.26
C THR A 181 2.35 -14.10 43.71
N ASN A 182 1.10 -14.37 44.08
CA ASN A 182 0.69 -14.34 45.48
C ASN A 182 1.46 -15.46 46.21
N THR A 183 2.15 -15.05 47.28
CA THR A 183 2.86 -15.92 48.22
C THR A 183 1.93 -16.27 49.37
#